data_AF-A0A6I3MXA8-F1
#
_entry.id   AF-A0A6I3MXA8-F1
#
_cell.length_a   1.000
_cell.length_b   1.000
_cell.length_c   1.000
_cell.angle_alpha   90.00
_cell.angle_beta   90.00
_cell.angle_gamma   90.00
#
_symmetry.space_group_name_H-M   'P 1'
#
loop_
_entity.id
_entity.type
_entity.pdbx_description
1 polymer ?
#
loop_
_entity_poly.entity_id
_entity_poly.type
_entity_poly.pdbx_seq_one_letter_code
_entity_poly.pdbx_strand_id
1 'polypeptide(L)'
;MTSPDPRQWFDRMQPQTLQIATWLLYLNGFFDIIAVLDTTGYLGYLRVRYGFGIVLGLLLIASSAGGGWLMANGRKAGYYLAVAAAFGPFILRYFAFHDAPVSFYDKLTGGNSLSAIFEVALIALLLHPQSKNHQKIWFK
;
A
#
# COMPACT_ATOMS: atom_id res chain seq x y z
N MET A 1 23.74 -10.00 9.13
CA MET A 1 22.51 -9.97 8.32
C MET A 1 22.93 -9.97 6.86
N THR A 2 22.47 -10.91 6.04
CA THR A 2 22.77 -10.88 4.59
C THR A 2 22.13 -9.63 3.98
N SER A 3 22.86 -8.92 3.12
CA SER A 3 22.31 -7.80 2.36
C SER A 3 21.09 -8.27 1.56
N PRO A 4 20.02 -7.45 1.41
CA PRO A 4 18.91 -7.78 0.51
C PRO A 4 19.43 -8.06 -0.90
N ASP A 5 18.87 -9.07 -1.57
CA ASP A 5 19.11 -9.33 -2.98
C ASP A 5 18.28 -8.33 -3.83
N PRO A 6 18.92 -7.43 -4.58
CA PRO A 6 18.22 -6.44 -5.42
C PRO A 6 17.39 -7.10 -6.54
N ARG A 7 17.61 -8.37 -6.85
CA ARG A 7 16.87 -9.11 -7.88
C ARG A 7 15.65 -9.82 -7.32
N GLN A 8 15.55 -9.96 -5.99
CA GLN A 8 14.45 -10.67 -5.34
C GLN A 8 13.27 -9.72 -5.07
N TRP A 9 12.37 -9.62 -6.05
CA TRP A 9 11.13 -8.85 -5.95
C TRP A 9 9.93 -9.67 -5.49
N PHE A 10 10.04 -11.00 -5.52
CA PHE A 10 8.99 -11.92 -5.15
C PHE A 10 9.60 -13.20 -4.59
N ASP A 11 9.03 -13.70 -3.49
CA ASP A 11 9.46 -14.96 -2.88
C ASP A 11 8.36 -16.01 -2.96
N ARG A 12 8.63 -17.09 -3.70
CA ARG A 12 7.71 -18.21 -3.92
C ARG A 12 7.60 -19.13 -2.70
N MET A 13 8.49 -18.99 -1.72
CA MET A 13 8.50 -19.77 -0.48
C MET A 13 7.59 -19.18 0.60
N GLN A 14 7.10 -17.95 0.40
CA GLN A 14 6.11 -17.34 1.28
C GLN A 14 4.77 -18.09 1.22
N PRO A 15 3.92 -18.02 2.27
CA PRO A 15 2.57 -18.55 2.20
C PRO A 15 1.76 -17.82 1.12
N GLN A 16 0.79 -18.51 0.53
CA GLN A 16 -0.06 -17.97 -0.54
C GLN A 16 -0.67 -16.61 -0.19
N THR A 17 -1.09 -16.40 1.06
CA THR A 17 -1.67 -15.12 1.51
C THR A 17 -0.68 -13.96 1.39
N LEU A 18 0.58 -14.20 1.75
CA LEU A 18 1.63 -13.17 1.72
C LEU A 18 2.15 -12.94 0.30
N GLN A 19 2.17 -13.99 -0.53
CA GLN A 19 2.43 -13.87 -1.96
C GLN A 19 1.39 -12.97 -2.64
N ILE A 20 0.09 -13.20 -2.39
CA ILE A 20 -0.99 -12.38 -2.95
C ILE A 20 -0.89 -10.95 -2.41
N ALA A 21 -0.62 -10.76 -1.11
CA ALA A 21 -0.42 -9.43 -0.54
C ALA A 21 0.73 -8.66 -1.22
N THR A 22 1.84 -9.33 -1.53
CA THR A 22 2.98 -8.73 -2.24
C THR A 22 2.58 -8.24 -3.63
N TRP A 23 1.81 -9.02 -4.38
CA TRP A 23 1.28 -8.58 -5.67
C TRP A 23 0.29 -7.43 -5.55
N LEU A 24 -0.62 -7.46 -4.58
CA LEU A 24 -1.56 -6.37 -4.36
C LEU A 24 -0.85 -5.07 -3.97
N LEU A 25 0.25 -5.11 -3.22
CA LEU A 25 1.08 -3.92 -2.95
C LEU A 25 1.63 -3.31 -4.24
N TYR A 26 2.18 -4.13 -5.14
CA TYR A 26 2.72 -3.63 -6.40
C TYR A 26 1.62 -3.08 -7.31
N LEU A 27 0.47 -3.74 -7.38
CA LEU A 27 -0.68 -3.27 -8.15
C LEU A 27 -1.25 -1.96 -7.58
N ASN A 28 -1.41 -1.86 -6.27
CA ASN A 28 -1.88 -0.63 -5.62
C ASN A 28 -0.87 0.50 -5.83
N GLY A 29 0.43 0.24 -5.66
CA GLY A 29 1.48 1.22 -5.94
C GLY A 29 1.50 1.70 -7.39
N PHE A 30 1.19 0.81 -8.36
CA PHE A 30 1.02 1.20 -9.76
C PHE A 30 -0.19 2.11 -9.95
N PHE A 31 -1.35 1.80 -9.36
CA PHE A 31 -2.51 2.68 -9.42
C PHE A 31 -2.28 4.01 -8.71
N ASP A 32 -1.51 4.03 -7.61
CA ASP A 32 -1.11 5.26 -6.92
C ASP A 32 -0.22 6.14 -7.81
N ILE A 33 0.68 5.57 -8.63
CA ILE A 33 1.44 6.32 -9.63
C ILE A 33 0.49 7.02 -10.60
N ILE A 34 -0.49 6.29 -11.14
CA ILE A 34 -1.49 6.85 -12.05
C ILE A 34 -2.28 7.96 -11.34
N ALA A 35 -2.71 7.72 -10.11
CA ALA A 35 -3.52 8.67 -9.34
C ALA A 35 -2.75 9.94 -8.91
N VAL A 36 -1.43 9.90 -8.78
CA VAL A 36 -0.59 11.10 -8.56
C VAL A 36 -0.44 11.94 -9.83
N LEU A 37 -0.37 11.28 -10.99
CA LEU A 37 -0.24 11.95 -12.28
C LEU A 37 -1.58 12.56 -12.73
N ASP A 38 -2.67 11.81 -12.56
CA ASP A 38 -4.03 12.25 -12.82
C ASP A 38 -4.50 13.26 -11.76
N THR A 39 -5.40 14.18 -12.15
CA THR A 39 -6.02 15.16 -11.26
C THR A 39 -7.37 14.70 -10.70
N THR A 40 -7.97 13.64 -11.25
CA THR A 40 -9.33 13.21 -10.84
C THR A 40 -9.38 12.47 -9.51
N GLY A 41 -8.29 11.78 -9.13
CA GLY A 41 -8.20 11.00 -7.90
C GLY A 41 -7.82 11.82 -6.66
N TYR A 42 -7.92 11.20 -5.48
CA TYR A 42 -7.58 11.82 -4.19
C TYR A 42 -6.12 12.29 -4.09
N LEU A 43 -5.17 11.53 -4.66
CA LEU A 43 -3.75 11.92 -4.69
C LEU A 43 -3.51 13.13 -5.61
N GLY A 44 -4.15 13.16 -6.78
CA GLY A 44 -4.17 14.31 -7.68
C GLY A 44 -4.73 15.56 -7.00
N TYR A 45 -5.86 15.43 -6.29
CA TYR A 45 -6.44 16.50 -5.50
C TYR A 45 -5.47 17.01 -4.43
N LEU A 46 -4.87 16.12 -3.64
CA LEU A 46 -3.88 16.50 -2.61
C LEU A 46 -2.68 17.21 -3.21
N ARG A 47 -2.17 16.75 -4.37
CA ARG A 47 -1.05 17.37 -5.08
C ARG A 47 -1.37 18.80 -5.54
N VAL A 48 -2.57 19.03 -6.08
CA VAL A 48 -2.98 20.34 -6.59
C VAL A 48 -3.30 21.30 -5.44
N ARG A 49 -3.94 20.80 -4.38
CA ARG A 49 -4.36 21.61 -3.23
C ARG A 49 -3.22 21.93 -2.27
N TYR A 50 -2.32 20.97 -2.03
CA TYR A 50 -1.22 21.08 -1.08
C TYR A 50 0.11 20.84 -1.80
N GLY A 51 1.05 21.79 -1.70
CA GLY A 51 2.36 21.67 -2.36
C GLY A 51 3.17 20.44 -1.93
N PHE A 52 2.93 19.90 -0.73
CA PHE A 52 3.54 18.66 -0.24
C PHE A 52 2.80 17.38 -0.65
N GLY A 53 1.64 17.49 -1.30
CA GLY A 53 0.83 16.34 -1.72
C GLY A 53 1.55 15.39 -2.66
N ILE A 54 2.45 15.91 -3.52
CA ILE A 54 3.32 15.09 -4.37
C ILE A 54 4.27 14.21 -3.55
N VAL A 55 4.81 14.74 -2.45
CA VAL A 55 5.73 14.00 -1.57
C VAL A 55 4.97 12.87 -0.88
N LEU A 56 3.75 13.12 -0.42
CA LEU A 56 2.90 12.07 0.18
C LEU A 56 2.58 10.95 -0.81
N GLY A 57 2.24 11.29 -2.06
CA GLY A 57 2.02 10.30 -3.11
C GLY A 57 3.27 9.45 -3.38
N LEU A 58 4.43 10.09 -3.53
CA LEU A 58 5.71 9.39 -3.74
C LEU A 58 6.09 8.51 -2.54
N LEU A 59 5.85 8.96 -1.31
CA LEU A 59 6.07 8.15 -0.11
C LEU A 59 5.16 6.93 -0.08
N LEU A 60 3.89 7.06 -0.47
CA LEU A 60 2.98 5.93 -0.55
C LEU A 60 3.44 4.91 -1.60
N ILE A 61 3.79 5.37 -2.80
CA ILE A 61 4.30 4.52 -3.89
C ILE A 61 5.60 3.81 -3.48
N ALA A 62 6.55 4.55 -2.90
CA ALA A 62 7.80 4.00 -2.40
C ALA A 62 7.57 3.01 -1.26
N SER A 63 6.55 3.24 -0.41
CA SER A 63 6.17 2.32 0.65
C SER A 63 5.56 1.04 0.08
N SER A 64 4.70 1.13 -0.93
CA SER A 64 4.11 -0.05 -1.58
C SER A 64 5.17 -0.91 -2.26
N ALA A 65 6.04 -0.30 -3.08
CA ALA A 65 7.11 -1.01 -3.78
C ALA A 65 8.20 -1.52 -2.82
N GLY A 66 8.67 -0.66 -1.91
CA GLY A 66 9.69 -1.00 -0.93
C GLY A 66 9.19 -2.05 0.07
N GLY A 67 7.91 -2.03 0.42
CA GLY A 67 7.27 -3.00 1.31
C GLY A 67 7.29 -4.40 0.71
N GLY A 68 6.80 -4.53 -0.53
CA GLY A 68 6.87 -5.79 -1.26
C GLY A 68 8.30 -6.32 -1.41
N TRP A 69 9.24 -5.46 -1.82
CA TRP A 69 10.63 -5.86 -2.04
C TRP A 69 11.33 -6.30 -0.75
N LEU A 70 11.15 -5.55 0.34
CA LEU A 70 11.73 -5.90 1.64
C LEU A 70 11.08 -7.16 2.24
N MET A 71 9.78 -7.37 2.03
CA MET A 71 9.11 -8.61 2.43
C MET A 71 9.64 -9.81 1.66
N ALA A 72 9.84 -9.68 0.34
CA ALA A 72 10.45 -10.72 -0.48
C ALA A 72 11.87 -11.08 0.01
N ASN A 73 12.58 -10.11 0.57
CA ASN A 73 13.90 -10.29 1.19
C ASN A 73 13.85 -10.71 2.68
N GLY A 74 12.67 -11.08 3.20
CA GLY A 74 12.50 -11.56 4.57
C GLY A 74 12.77 -10.53 5.66
N ARG A 75 12.60 -9.23 5.38
CA ARG A 75 12.84 -8.14 6.35
C ARG A 75 11.57 -7.78 7.09
N LYS A 76 11.63 -7.74 8.44
CA LYS A 76 10.48 -7.31 9.27
C LYS A 76 10.04 -5.89 8.97
N ALA A 77 11.00 -5.01 8.68
CA ALA A 77 10.72 -3.62 8.30
C ALA A 77 9.81 -3.54 7.07
N GLY A 78 10.01 -4.42 6.08
CA GLY A 78 9.18 -4.50 4.87
C GLY A 78 7.72 -4.81 5.17
N TYR A 79 7.47 -5.72 6.11
CA TYR A 79 6.12 -6.06 6.52
C TYR A 79 5.40 -4.88 7.19
N TYR A 80 6.06 -4.19 8.13
CA TYR A 80 5.44 -3.03 8.78
C TYR A 80 5.20 -1.88 7.80
N LEU A 81 6.13 -1.67 6.87
CA LEU A 81 6.02 -0.66 5.83
C LEU A 81 4.92 -1.02 4.81
N ALA A 82 4.74 -2.30 4.49
CA ALA A 82 3.60 -2.81 3.71
C ALA A 82 2.26 -2.59 4.42
N VAL A 83 2.19 -2.83 5.74
CA VAL A 83 0.98 -2.54 6.53
C VAL A 83 0.69 -1.04 6.53
N ALA A 84 1.69 -0.21 6.74
CA ALA A 84 1.53 1.25 6.67
C ALA A 84 1.04 1.70 5.28
N ALA A 85 1.61 1.16 4.21
CA ALA A 85 1.17 1.43 2.84
C ALA A 85 -0.28 0.99 2.59
N ALA A 86 -0.70 -0.16 3.14
CA ALA A 86 -2.07 -0.67 2.98
C ALA A 86 -3.12 0.24 3.64
N PHE A 87 -2.79 0.87 4.77
CA PHE A 87 -3.68 1.84 5.44
C PHE A 87 -3.55 3.27 4.88
N GLY A 88 -2.47 3.57 4.17
CA GLY A 88 -2.15 4.89 3.63
C GLY A 88 -3.28 5.53 2.81
N PRO A 89 -3.88 4.84 1.82
CA PRO A 89 -4.96 5.40 1.01
C PRO A 89 -6.16 5.86 1.83
N PHE A 90 -6.56 5.10 2.84
CA PHE A 90 -7.70 5.47 3.71
C PHE A 90 -7.41 6.74 4.53
N ILE A 91 -6.20 6.83 5.09
CA ILE A 91 -5.77 7.99 5.86
C ILE A 91 -5.70 9.23 4.96
N LEU A 92 -5.06 9.11 3.80
CA LEU A 92 -4.90 10.21 2.86
C LEU A 92 -6.24 10.66 2.26
N ARG A 93 -7.16 9.74 1.94
CA ARG A 93 -8.52 10.09 1.49
C ARG A 93 -9.32 10.81 2.55
N TYR A 94 -9.23 10.37 3.81
CA TYR A 94 -9.89 11.06 4.91
C TYR A 94 -9.40 12.51 5.01
N PHE A 95 -8.09 12.75 4.94
CA PHE A 95 -7.54 14.11 4.91
C PHE A 95 -7.93 14.91 3.66
N ALA A 96 -7.96 14.28 2.48
CA ALA A 96 -8.33 14.94 1.23
C ALA A 96 -9.80 15.43 1.25
N PHE A 97 -10.71 14.60 1.76
CA PHE A 97 -12.15 14.84 1.72
C PHE A 97 -12.77 15.25 3.07
N HIS A 98 -11.96 15.62 4.07
CA HIS A 98 -12.48 15.97 5.39
C HIS A 98 -13.52 17.10 5.32
N ASP A 99 -13.22 18.16 4.57
CA ASP A 99 -14.08 19.33 4.35
C ASP A 99 -15.10 19.17 3.22
N ALA A 100 -15.02 18.10 2.43
CA ALA A 100 -15.89 17.91 1.28
C ALA A 100 -17.28 17.41 1.71
N PRO A 101 -18.38 17.94 1.13
CA PRO A 101 -19.75 17.48 1.38
C PRO A 101 -20.06 16.19 0.62
N VAL A 102 -19.19 15.19 0.75
CA VAL A 102 -19.32 13.86 0.11
C VAL A 102 -19.72 12.81 1.14
N SER A 103 -20.37 11.73 0.69
CA SER A 103 -20.80 10.62 1.55
C SER A 103 -19.61 9.98 2.25
N PHE A 104 -19.84 9.43 3.46
CA PHE A 104 -18.81 8.68 4.19
C PHE A 104 -18.23 7.51 3.35
N TYR A 105 -19.08 6.86 2.55
CA TYR A 105 -18.64 5.80 1.64
C TYR A 105 -17.64 6.32 0.59
N ASP A 106 -17.87 7.51 0.04
CA ASP A 106 -16.97 8.12 -0.94
C ASP A 106 -15.69 8.62 -0.28
N LYS A 107 -15.74 9.07 0.98
CA LYS A 107 -14.53 9.42 1.76
C LYS A 107 -13.63 8.20 1.98
N LEU A 108 -14.20 7.01 2.15
CA LEU A 108 -13.43 5.77 2.32
C LEU A 108 -12.92 5.20 0.99
N THR A 109 -13.77 5.17 -0.04
CA THR A 109 -13.47 4.51 -1.32
C THR A 109 -12.81 5.43 -2.35
N GLY A 110 -12.84 6.75 -2.12
CA GLY A 110 -12.35 7.74 -3.07
C GLY A 110 -13.15 7.76 -4.39
N GLY A 111 -14.37 7.23 -4.40
CA GLY A 111 -15.20 7.09 -5.60
C GLY A 111 -14.79 5.94 -6.53
N ASN A 112 -13.84 5.08 -6.13
CA ASN A 112 -13.40 3.93 -6.91
C ASN A 112 -13.50 2.63 -6.09
N SER A 113 -14.61 1.92 -6.23
CA SER A 113 -14.86 0.68 -5.51
C SER A 113 -13.85 -0.42 -5.82
N LEU A 114 -13.28 -0.47 -7.04
CA LEU A 114 -12.30 -1.50 -7.40
C LEU A 114 -10.99 -1.33 -6.63
N SER A 115 -10.48 -0.11 -6.57
CA SER A 115 -9.27 0.21 -5.77
C SER A 115 -9.52 -0.08 -4.29
N ALA A 116 -10.70 0.30 -3.78
CA ALA A 116 -11.07 0.03 -2.39
C ALA A 116 -11.09 -1.48 -2.07
N ILE A 117 -11.58 -2.34 -2.97
CA ILE A 117 -11.57 -3.80 -2.78
C ILE A 117 -10.14 -4.32 -2.69
N PHE A 118 -9.22 -3.85 -3.55
CA PHE A 118 -7.81 -4.27 -3.50
C PHE A 118 -7.11 -3.85 -2.20
N GLU A 119 -7.41 -2.66 -1.71
CA GLU A 119 -6.87 -2.15 -0.44
C GLU A 119 -7.38 -2.94 0.77
N VAL A 120 -8.70 -3.20 0.82
CA VAL A 120 -9.29 -4.02 1.89
C VAL A 120 -8.76 -5.45 1.83
N ALA A 121 -8.65 -6.04 0.64
CA ALA A 121 -8.07 -7.36 0.45
C ALA A 121 -6.60 -7.40 0.89
N LEU A 122 -5.83 -6.36 0.58
CA LEU A 122 -4.44 -6.25 1.00
C LEU A 122 -4.30 -6.21 2.53
N ILE A 123 -5.11 -5.39 3.21
CA ILE A 123 -5.13 -5.34 4.67
C ILE A 123 -5.49 -6.72 5.24
N ALA A 124 -6.54 -7.35 4.71
CA ALA A 124 -6.99 -8.66 5.17
C ALA A 124 -5.89 -9.72 5.02
N LEU A 125 -5.17 -9.73 3.90
CA LEU A 125 -4.11 -10.70 3.62
C LEU A 125 -2.86 -10.45 4.45
N LEU A 126 -2.46 -9.19 4.67
CA LEU A 126 -1.32 -8.87 5.53
C LEU A 126 -1.61 -9.26 6.98
N LEU A 127 -2.80 -8.91 7.49
CA LEU A 127 -3.18 -9.19 8.87
C LEU A 127 -3.67 -10.63 9.10
N HIS A 128 -3.78 -11.43 8.04
CA HIS A 128 -4.19 -12.83 8.12
C HIS A 128 -3.24 -13.63 9.05
N PRO A 129 -3.75 -14.58 9.88
CA PRO A 129 -2.92 -15.36 10.79
C PRO A 129 -1.74 -16.07 10.12
N GLN A 130 -1.91 -16.54 8.88
CA GLN A 130 -0.81 -17.17 8.13
C GLN A 130 0.34 -16.18 7.84
N SER A 131 0.01 -14.96 7.38
CA SER A 131 1.00 -13.91 7.11
C SER A 131 1.70 -13.45 8.39
N LYS A 132 0.94 -13.24 9.48
CA LYS A 132 1.49 -12.86 10.79
C LYS A 132 2.41 -13.93 11.38
N ASN A 133 2.00 -15.20 11.33
CA ASN A 133 2.81 -16.30 11.85
C ASN A 133 4.09 -16.47 11.02
N HIS A 134 3.99 -16.37 9.69
CA HIS A 134 5.16 -16.45 8.82
C HIS A 134 6.15 -15.30 9.10
N GLN A 135 5.68 -14.05 9.15
CA GLN A 135 6.51 -12.89 9.45
C GLN A 135 7.17 -13.00 10.84
N LYS A 136 6.47 -13.52 11.85
CA LYS A 136 7.03 -13.68 13.19
C LYS A 136 8.21 -14.67 13.24
N ILE A 137 8.13 -15.76 12.47
CA ILE A 137 9.10 -16.86 12.50
C ILE A 137 10.27 -16.60 11.54
N TRP A 138 9.98 -16.15 10.31
CA TRP A 138 10.94 -16.15 9.22
C TRP A 138 11.56 -14.79 8.96
N PHE A 139 10.84 -13.70 9.21
CA PHE A 139 11.39 -12.39 8.94
C PHE A 139 12.37 -11.98 10.03
N LYS A 140 13.40 -11.23 9.64
CA LYS A 140 14.44 -10.72 10.55
C LYS A 140 14.43 -9.20 10.61
#